data_AF-B5EEV2-F1
#
_entry.id   AF-B5EEV2-F1
#
_cell.length_a   1.000
_cell.length_b   1.000
_cell.length_c   1.000
_cell.angle_alpha   90.00
_cell.angle_beta   90.00
_cell.angle_gamma   90.00
#
_symmetry.space_group_name_H-M   'P 1'
#
loop_
_entity.id
_entity.type
_entity.pdbx_description
1 polymer ?
#
loop_
_entity_poly.entity_id
_entity_poly.type
_entity_poly.pdbx_seq_one_letter_code
_entity_poly.pdbx_strand_id
1 'polypeptide(L)'
;MLVRTLQVVVHCEHKTLWNMLIDRLQHPERYLVGITEARVTEESEDIFISEMLLHGEPVKERVLVRPYDGELRHELLEHPQFTGFIARKIVKTARQSPVAPLYLEYDLDLLRKSLKVQGVVRGEDEILTDLGAEMQKIRVRAEEMDSRR
;
A
#
# COMPACT_ATOMS: atom_id res chain seq x y z
N MET A 1 -8.45 16.96 -4.46
CA MET A 1 -8.08 15.78 -5.30
C MET A 1 -6.63 15.55 -4.97
N LEU A 2 -6.33 14.41 -4.36
CA LEU A 2 -5.00 14.07 -3.89
C LEU A 2 -4.33 13.18 -4.94
N VAL A 3 -3.55 13.83 -5.80
CA VAL A 3 -2.64 13.17 -6.75
C VAL A 3 -1.22 13.36 -6.23
N ARG A 4 -0.58 12.27 -5.83
CA ARG A 4 0.74 12.31 -5.18
C ARG A 4 1.51 11.04 -5.48
N THR A 5 2.81 11.17 -5.68
CA THR A 5 3.74 10.03 -5.65
C THR A 5 4.59 10.12 -4.38
N LEU A 6 4.61 9.04 -3.61
CA LEU A 6 5.55 8.81 -2.51
C LEU A 6 6.57 7.78 -2.97
N GLN A 7 7.83 7.92 -2.56
CA GLN A 7 8.85 6.93 -2.89
C GLN A 7 9.90 6.80 -1.80
N VAL A 8 10.47 5.61 -1.67
CA VAL A 8 11.64 5.35 -0.84
C VAL A 8 12.58 4.38 -1.53
N VAL A 9 13.88 4.56 -1.31
CA VAL A 9 14.91 3.58 -1.68
C VAL A 9 14.90 2.43 -0.68
N VAL A 10 14.95 1.19 -1.17
CA VAL A 10 14.99 -0.04 -0.38
C VAL A 10 16.16 -0.91 -0.84
N HIS A 11 17.01 -1.28 0.09
CA HIS A 11 18.18 -2.14 -0.14
C HIS A 11 17.86 -3.61 0.12
N CYS A 12 17.18 -4.27 -0.83
CA CYS A 12 16.91 -5.70 -0.76
C CYS A 12 16.69 -6.31 -2.16
N GLU A 13 16.61 -7.63 -2.23
CA GLU A 13 16.16 -8.32 -3.45
C GLU A 13 14.70 -7.99 -3.79
N HIS A 14 14.38 -7.95 -5.09
CA HIS A 14 13.00 -7.72 -5.56
C HIS A 14 12.01 -8.73 -4.99
N LYS A 15 12.42 -10.00 -4.89
CA LYS A 15 11.60 -11.08 -4.33
C LYS A 15 11.27 -10.82 -2.85
N THR A 16 12.23 -10.31 -2.07
CA THR A 16 12.04 -9.98 -0.65
C THR A 16 10.97 -8.89 -0.51
N LEU A 17 11.11 -7.80 -1.28
CA LEU A 17 10.15 -6.69 -1.24
C LEU A 17 8.76 -7.10 -1.76
N TRP A 18 8.70 -7.86 -2.85
CA TRP A 18 7.43 -8.37 -3.39
C TRP A 18 6.68 -9.23 -2.37
N ASN A 19 7.38 -10.16 -1.71
CA ASN A 19 6.78 -10.99 -0.67
C ASN A 19 6.23 -10.16 0.49
N MET A 20 6.88 -9.05 0.87
CA MET A 20 6.36 -8.15 1.89
C MET A 20 5.07 -7.45 1.44
N LEU A 21 5.00 -7.03 0.17
CA LEU A 21 3.80 -6.42 -0.39
C LEU A 21 2.62 -7.40 -0.43
N ILE A 22 2.87 -8.68 -0.75
CA ILE A 22 1.86 -9.74 -0.69
C ILE A 22 1.46 -10.06 0.75
N ASP A 23 2.40 -10.20 1.68
CA ASP A 23 2.10 -10.41 3.12
C ASP A 23 1.25 -9.25 3.66
N ARG A 24 1.47 -8.03 3.17
CA ARG A 24 0.67 -6.85 3.53
C ARG A 24 -0.78 -6.93 3.04
N LEU A 25 -1.09 -7.67 1.96
CA LEU A 25 -2.47 -7.93 1.55
C LEU A 25 -3.18 -8.87 2.52
N GLN A 26 -2.47 -9.92 2.94
CA GLN A 26 -3.02 -10.97 3.82
C GLN A 26 -3.08 -10.54 5.30
N HIS A 27 -2.11 -9.73 5.72
CA HIS A 27 -1.89 -9.30 7.09
C HIS A 27 -1.66 -7.79 7.19
N PRO A 28 -2.63 -6.96 6.76
CA PRO A 28 -2.46 -5.52 6.72
C PRO A 28 -2.20 -4.90 8.10
N GLU A 29 -2.66 -5.52 9.19
CA GLU A 29 -2.42 -5.11 10.59
C GLU A 29 -0.94 -5.10 10.98
N ARG A 30 -0.10 -5.86 10.27
CA ARG A 30 1.34 -5.85 10.49
C ARG A 30 2.02 -4.60 9.93
N TYR A 31 1.37 -3.89 9.00
CA TYR A 31 1.96 -2.81 8.23
C TYR A 31 1.29 -1.47 8.49
N LEU A 32 -0.04 -1.45 8.48
CA LEU A 32 -0.86 -0.26 8.60
C LEU A 32 -1.14 0.05 10.07
N VAL A 33 -1.10 1.34 10.40
CA VAL A 33 -1.52 1.85 11.72
C VAL A 33 -3.04 2.00 11.70
N GLY A 34 -3.70 1.76 12.84
CA GLY A 34 -5.13 2.03 12.99
C GLY A 34 -6.06 0.93 12.46
N ILE A 35 -5.54 -0.21 12.00
CA ILE A 35 -6.39 -1.37 11.70
C ILE A 35 -6.83 -2.02 13.01
N THR A 36 -8.14 -2.17 13.18
CA THR A 36 -8.74 -2.94 14.27
C THR A 36 -9.33 -4.26 13.80
N GLU A 37 -9.75 -4.31 12.53
CA GLU A 37 -10.32 -5.51 11.90
C GLU A 37 -9.86 -5.56 10.44
N ALA A 38 -9.51 -6.75 9.96
CA ALA A 38 -9.21 -6.98 8.56
C ALA A 38 -9.58 -8.41 8.17
N ARG A 39 -10.19 -8.58 7.00
CA ARG A 39 -10.47 -9.89 6.42
C ARG A 39 -10.35 -9.85 4.91
N VAL A 40 -9.90 -10.97 4.36
CA VAL A 40 -9.90 -11.23 2.93
C VAL A 40 -11.24 -11.88 2.59
N THR A 41 -11.99 -11.28 1.68
CA THR A 41 -13.28 -11.80 1.24
C THR A 41 -13.19 -12.58 -0.07
N GLU A 42 -12.18 -12.29 -0.90
CA GLU A 42 -11.92 -13.00 -2.15
C GLU A 42 -10.42 -13.00 -2.44
N GLU A 43 -9.87 -14.16 -2.83
CA GLU A 43 -8.47 -14.32 -3.22
C GLU A 43 -8.41 -15.23 -4.44
N SER A 44 -7.72 -14.73 -5.47
CA SER A 44 -7.39 -15.42 -6.72
C SER A 44 -5.97 -15.04 -7.13
N GLU A 45 -5.47 -15.57 -8.25
CA GLU A 45 -4.10 -15.33 -8.72
C GLU A 45 -3.77 -13.84 -8.92
N ASP A 46 -4.69 -13.07 -9.51
CA ASP A 46 -4.45 -11.66 -9.89
C ASP A 46 -5.36 -10.66 -9.14
N ILE A 47 -6.32 -11.15 -8.36
CA ILE A 47 -7.33 -10.32 -7.70
C ILE A 47 -7.45 -10.70 -6.23
N PHE A 48 -7.43 -9.67 -5.39
CA PHE A 48 -7.70 -9.74 -3.97
C PHE A 48 -8.83 -8.77 -3.62
N ILE A 49 -9.78 -9.17 -2.79
CA ILE A 49 -10.77 -8.26 -2.20
C ILE A 49 -10.68 -8.37 -0.69
N SER A 50 -10.50 -7.23 -0.03
CA SER A 50 -10.41 -7.14 1.42
C SER A 50 -11.38 -6.12 1.99
N GLU A 51 -11.81 -6.39 3.21
CA GLU A 51 -12.61 -5.49 4.04
C GLU A 51 -11.86 -5.26 5.34
N MET A 52 -11.73 -4.01 5.75
CA MET A 52 -11.02 -3.63 6.97
C MET A 52 -11.70 -2.45 7.67
N LEU A 53 -11.46 -2.34 8.98
CA LEU A 53 -11.79 -1.16 9.78
C LEU A 53 -10.50 -0.40 10.06
N LEU A 54 -10.29 0.70 9.33
CA LEU A 54 -9.08 1.51 9.37
C LEU A 54 -9.40 2.85 10.05
N HIS A 55 -8.81 3.10 11.22
CA HIS A 55 -9.12 4.27 12.06
C HIS A 55 -10.62 4.43 12.36
N GLY A 56 -11.33 3.31 12.50
CA GLY A 56 -12.79 3.29 12.73
C GLY A 56 -13.62 3.52 11.46
N GLU A 57 -13.00 3.68 10.29
CA GLU A 57 -13.68 3.82 9.01
C GLU A 57 -13.71 2.49 8.25
N PRO A 58 -14.88 2.05 7.74
CA PRO A 58 -14.95 0.86 6.92
C PRO A 58 -14.30 1.13 5.56
N VAL A 59 -13.37 0.26 5.19
CA VAL A 59 -12.69 0.29 3.90
C VAL A 59 -12.86 -1.07 3.23
N LYS A 60 -13.39 -1.05 2.01
CA LYS A 60 -13.39 -2.19 1.11
C LYS A 60 -12.55 -1.85 -0.10
N GLU A 61 -11.58 -2.69 -0.40
CA GLU A 61 -10.71 -2.50 -1.56
C GLU A 61 -10.65 -3.74 -2.43
N ARG A 62 -10.41 -3.51 -3.72
CA ARG A 62 -9.99 -4.53 -4.68
C ARG A 62 -8.54 -4.26 -5.03
N VAL A 63 -7.70 -5.27 -4.90
CA VAL A 63 -6.29 -5.19 -5.29
C VAL A 63 -6.09 -6.02 -6.55
N LEU A 64 -5.60 -5.37 -7.61
CA LEU A 64 -5.09 -6.06 -8.80
C LEU A 64 -3.59 -6.31 -8.59
N VAL A 65 -3.20 -7.58 -8.67
CA VAL A 65 -1.83 -8.06 -8.48
C VAL A 65 -1.21 -8.25 -9.85
N ARG A 66 -0.13 -7.52 -10.14
CA ARG A 66 0.59 -7.58 -11.43
C ARG A 66 2.05 -7.94 -11.17
N PRO A 67 2.37 -9.23 -10.96
CA PRO A 67 3.70 -9.65 -10.53
C PRO A 67 4.79 -9.34 -11.57
N TYR A 68 4.47 -9.45 -12.86
CA TYR A 68 5.41 -9.12 -13.93
C TYR A 68 5.78 -7.64 -13.98
N ASP A 69 4.85 -6.77 -13.61
CA ASP A 69 5.04 -5.32 -13.55
C ASP A 69 5.59 -4.85 -12.18
N GLY A 70 5.63 -5.74 -11.19
CA GLY A 70 5.97 -5.40 -9.81
C GLY A 70 4.97 -4.42 -9.20
N GLU A 71 3.69 -4.50 -9.58
CA GLU A 71 2.65 -3.55 -9.20
C GLU A 71 1.51 -4.23 -8.42
N LEU A 72 1.05 -3.55 -7.36
CA LEU A 72 -0.23 -3.79 -6.69
C LEU A 72 -1.11 -2.55 -6.82
N ARG A 73 -2.28 -2.68 -7.45
CA ARG A 73 -3.22 -1.56 -7.61
C ARG A 73 -4.42 -1.74 -6.70
N HIS A 74 -4.51 -0.90 -5.68
CA HIS A 74 -5.59 -0.88 -4.69
C HIS A 74 -6.68 0.09 -5.13
N GLU A 75 -7.84 -0.41 -5.48
CA GLU A 75 -9.01 0.38 -5.85
C GLU A 75 -10.00 0.41 -4.68
N LEU A 76 -10.37 1.61 -4.25
CA LEU A 76 -11.36 1.79 -3.20
C LEU A 76 -12.75 1.45 -3.74
N LEU A 77 -13.32 0.33 -3.31
CA LEU A 77 -14.71 -0.06 -3.59
C LEU A 77 -15.66 0.63 -2.62
N GLU A 78 -15.29 0.68 -1.34
CA GLU A 78 -16.04 1.36 -0.28
C GLU A 78 -15.08 2.11 0.63
N HIS A 79 -15.37 3.39 0.87
CA HIS A 79 -14.68 4.24 1.82
C HIS A 79 -15.57 5.45 2.12
N PRO A 80 -15.73 5.91 3.38
CA PRO A 80 -16.64 7.02 3.70
C PRO A 80 -16.25 8.35 3.04
N GLN A 81 -14.95 8.67 3.03
CA GLN A 81 -14.44 9.97 2.59
C GLN A 81 -13.87 10.02 1.16
N PHE A 82 -13.40 8.91 0.58
CA PHE A 82 -12.65 8.93 -0.68
C PHE A 82 -13.16 7.91 -1.72
N THR A 83 -12.86 8.17 -2.98
CA THR A 83 -12.86 7.21 -4.09
C THR A 83 -11.51 7.31 -4.80
N GLY A 84 -11.19 6.32 -5.63
CA GLY A 84 -9.96 6.31 -6.42
C GLY A 84 -9.08 5.11 -6.10
N PHE A 85 -7.77 5.26 -6.27
CA PHE A 85 -6.84 4.15 -6.11
C PHE A 85 -5.47 4.57 -5.56
N ILE A 86 -4.74 3.57 -5.07
CA ILE A 86 -3.33 3.65 -4.72
C ILE A 86 -2.59 2.52 -5.44
N ALA A 87 -1.66 2.85 -6.33
CA ALA A 87 -0.79 1.86 -6.97
C ALA A 87 0.55 1.80 -6.23
N ARG A 88 0.99 0.61 -5.86
CA ARG A 88 2.28 0.35 -5.22
C ARG A 88 3.17 -0.38 -6.21
N LYS A 89 4.34 0.18 -6.50
CA LYS A 89 5.24 -0.32 -7.55
C LYS A 89 6.64 -0.57 -6.99
N ILE A 90 7.28 -1.62 -7.47
CA ILE A 90 8.70 -1.87 -7.27
C ILE A 90 9.45 -1.49 -8.55
N VAL A 91 10.21 -0.39 -8.49
CA VAL A 91 10.97 0.12 -9.64
C VAL A 91 12.46 -0.11 -9.44
N LYS A 92 13.15 -0.61 -10.46
CA LYS A 92 14.61 -0.81 -10.40
C LYS A 92 15.32 0.55 -10.52
N THR A 93 16.22 0.87 -9.61
CA THR A 93 17.02 2.11 -9.68
C THR A 93 18.02 2.11 -10.83
N ALA A 94 18.50 0.92 -11.25
CA ALA A 94 19.33 0.74 -12.42
C ALA A 94 18.96 -0.56 -13.16
N ARG A 95 18.82 -0.50 -14.49
CA ARG A 95 18.42 -1.66 -15.31
C ARG A 95 19.49 -2.75 -15.42
N GLN A 96 20.77 -2.39 -15.23
CA GLN A 96 21.91 -3.25 -15.55
C GLN A 96 22.69 -3.76 -14.33
N SER A 97 22.30 -3.38 -13.10
CA SER A 97 22.99 -3.83 -11.89
C SER A 97 22.08 -4.72 -11.04
N PRO A 98 22.44 -5.99 -10.82
CA PRO A 98 21.65 -6.93 -10.02
C PRO A 98 21.68 -6.61 -8.52
N VAL A 99 22.62 -5.78 -8.07
CA VAL A 99 22.75 -5.31 -6.68
C VAL A 99 22.24 -3.89 -6.48
N ALA A 100 21.65 -3.29 -7.52
CA ALA A 100 21.09 -1.96 -7.40
C ALA A 100 19.90 -1.98 -6.44
N PRO A 101 19.76 -0.94 -5.60
CA PRO A 101 18.59 -0.83 -4.74
C PRO A 101 17.30 -0.69 -5.56
N LEU A 102 16.18 -0.82 -4.90
CA LEU A 102 14.86 -0.69 -5.49
C LEU A 102 14.20 0.60 -5.01
N TYR A 103 13.33 1.18 -5.82
CA TYR A 103 12.34 2.14 -5.35
C TYR A 103 11.05 1.39 -5.02
N LEU A 104 10.51 1.65 -3.82
CA LEU A 104 9.11 1.38 -3.52
C LEU A 104 8.34 2.68 -3.73
N GLU A 105 7.47 2.71 -4.74
CA GLU A 105 6.69 3.89 -5.13
C GLU A 105 5.21 3.68 -4.86
N TYR A 106 4.54 4.66 -4.23
CA TYR A 106 3.09 4.72 -4.09
C TYR A 106 2.55 5.88 -4.92
N ASP A 107 1.77 5.57 -5.95
CA ASP A 107 1.04 6.54 -6.75
C ASP A 107 -0.41 6.60 -6.27
N LEU A 108 -0.80 7.76 -5.75
CA LEU A 108 -2.14 8.02 -5.24
C LEU A 108 -2.91 8.83 -6.28
N ASP A 109 -4.14 8.41 -6.54
CA ASP A 109 -5.15 9.20 -7.23
C ASP A 109 -6.46 9.05 -6.45
N LEU A 110 -6.65 9.96 -5.49
CA LEU A 110 -7.75 9.93 -4.55
C LEU A 110 -8.63 11.18 -4.70
N LEU A 111 -9.92 10.95 -4.90
CA LEU A 111 -10.93 11.99 -4.96
C LEU A 111 -11.76 11.96 -3.67
N ARG A 112 -11.79 13.09 -2.96
CA ARG A 112 -12.67 13.25 -1.80
C ARG A 112 -14.13 13.28 -2.26
N LYS A 113 -14.98 12.47 -1.63
CA LYS A 113 -16.43 12.50 -1.80
C LYS A 113 -16.97 13.84 -1.27
N SER A 114 -17.85 14.50 -2.03
CA SER A 114 -18.48 15.76 -1.61
C SER A 114 -19.57 15.48 -0.57
N LEU A 115 -19.21 15.14 0.66
CA LEU A 115 -20.16 14.97 1.75
C LEU A 115 -20.01 16.10 2.77
N LYS A 116 -21.15 16.63 3.22
CA LYS A 116 -21.26 17.36 4.49
C LYS A 116 -21.01 16.35 5.61
N VAL A 117 -19.76 15.96 5.82
CA VAL A 117 -19.41 15.01 6.88
C VAL A 117 -19.57 15.73 8.22
N GLN A 118 -20.59 15.36 9.00
CA GLN A 118 -20.67 15.72 10.42
C GLN A 118 -19.67 14.83 11.17
N GLY A 119 -18.44 15.29 11.34
CA GLY A 119 -17.38 14.54 12.04
C GLY A 119 -15.99 15.13 11.83
N VAL A 120 -14.99 14.60 12.55
CA VAL A 120 -13.57 14.90 12.32
C VAL A 120 -13.19 14.28 10.98
N VAL A 121 -12.89 15.12 9.99
CA VAL A 121 -12.50 14.68 8.66
C VAL A 121 -10.99 14.49 8.65
N ARG A 122 -10.50 13.30 8.27
CA ARG A 122 -9.06 13.07 8.15
C ARG A 122 -8.48 13.96 7.06
N GLY A 123 -7.44 14.71 7.39
CA GLY A 123 -6.73 15.55 6.43
C GLY A 123 -6.00 14.72 5.38
N GLU A 124 -5.73 15.32 4.21
CA GLU A 124 -4.82 14.71 3.21
C GLU A 124 -3.44 14.41 3.85
N ASP A 125 -2.97 15.27 4.76
CA ASP A 125 -1.71 15.10 5.48
C ASP A 125 -1.69 13.85 6.37
N GLU A 126 -2.82 13.47 6.98
CA GLU A 126 -2.89 12.27 7.80
C GLU A 126 -2.75 11.00 6.94
N ILE A 127 -3.38 10.98 5.77
CA ILE A 127 -3.27 9.88 4.80
C ILE A 127 -1.82 9.73 4.34
N LEU A 128 -1.18 10.86 4.00
CA LEU A 128 0.22 10.85 3.58
C LEU A 128 1.15 10.41 4.72
N THR A 129 0.82 10.75 5.97
CA THR A 129 1.57 10.33 7.16
C THR A 129 1.46 8.82 7.35
N ASP A 130 0.27 8.24 7.26
CA ASP A 130 0.08 6.79 7.41
C ASP A 130 0.78 6.00 6.31
N LEU A 131 0.64 6.44 5.06
CA LEU A 131 1.30 5.80 3.92
C LEU A 131 2.82 5.93 4.00
N GLY A 132 3.32 7.07 4.47
CA GLY A 132 4.73 7.26 4.78
C GLY A 132 5.21 6.28 5.85
N ALA A 133 4.44 6.11 6.93
CA ALA A 133 4.77 5.17 8.01
C ALA A 133 4.74 3.71 7.53
N GLU A 134 3.74 3.31 6.74
CA GLU A 134 3.67 2.00 6.09
C GLU A 134 4.92 1.76 5.24
N MET A 135 5.25 2.70 4.35
CA MET A 135 6.37 2.61 3.43
C MET A 135 7.71 2.47 4.17
N GLN A 136 7.92 3.24 5.24
CA GLN A 136 9.12 3.11 6.08
C GLN A 136 9.19 1.76 6.79
N LYS A 137 8.05 1.25 7.28
CA LYS A 137 7.99 -0.04 7.97
C LYS A 137 8.32 -1.20 7.02
N ILE A 138 7.80 -1.15 5.80
CA ILE A 138 8.12 -2.14 4.75
C ILE A 138 9.60 -2.07 4.40
N ARG A 139 10.16 -0.87 4.18
CA ARG A 139 11.59 -0.70 3.89
C ARG A 139 12.46 -1.36 4.97
N VAL A 140 12.27 -0.96 6.22
CA VAL A 140 13.11 -1.44 7.35
C VAL A 140 13.04 -2.96 7.45
N ARG A 141 11.83 -3.54 7.40
CA ARG A 141 11.68 -5.00 7.51
C ARG A 141 12.28 -5.75 6.30
N ALA A 142 12.16 -5.20 5.09
CA ALA A 142 12.72 -5.82 3.90
C ALA A 142 14.26 -5.85 3.97
N GLU A 143 14.89 -4.73 4.35
CA GLU A 143 16.34 -4.63 4.52
C GLU A 143 16.86 -5.55 5.64
N GLU A 144 16.14 -5.63 6.77
CA GLU A 144 16.47 -6.55 7.86
C GLU A 144 16.40 -8.02 7.42
N MET A 145 15.39 -8.41 6.64
CA MET A 145 15.24 -9.78 6.16
C MET A 145 16.34 -10.17 5.17
N ASP A 146 16.73 -9.25 4.29
CA ASP A 146 17.77 -9.48 3.29
C ASP A 146 19.15 -9.57 3.95
N SER A 147 19.43 -8.73 4.95
CA SER A 147 20.70 -8.74 5.69
C SER A 147 20.97 -10.03 6.50
N ARG A 148 19.93 -10.85 6.74
CA ARG A 148 20.00 -12.11 7.51
C ARG A 148 20.11 -13.34 6.63
N ARG A 149 20.10 -13.18 5.30
CA ARG A 149 20.33 -14.26 4.33
C ARG A 149 21.81 -14.44 4.04
#